data_AF-A0A1Q4VC79-F1
#
_entry.id   AF-A0A1Q4VC79-F1
#
_cell.length_a   1.000
_cell.length_b   1.000
_cell.length_c   1.000
_cell.angle_alpha   90.00
_cell.angle_beta   90.00
_cell.angle_gamma   90.00
#
_symmetry.space_group_name_H-M   'P 1'
#
loop_
_entity.id
_entity.type
_entity.pdbx_description
1 polymer ?
#
loop_
_entity_poly.entity_id
_entity_poly.type
_entity_poly.pdbx_seq_one_letter_code
_entity_poly.pdbx_strand_id
1 'polypeptide(L)'
;MDSATATGAGWADRALADVVERVAVTRAQVGTRFPLYADPGDGRWTTTGRGSWTGGFWAGLLWLRAGFTGDRADREAAAACTARLAPWTDADTATRGLILWYGTAPAGDDPAAAALRDRAARACLHSWEPELGIVPWGDAFGGPRELARVDGVPGMVPLLAGAGAGAGAGAGAGAGTVVGTASDAAAGLRPAADAAAGLRPAAGLRPAADAAAGLRPAADAAAGLRPAADAAAGLRPAADAAAGLRPAADAEAGPGPGPGPDGVAAAAAHLHRHLELCLGKGSFRDTPRDTPRDTPRDTPRDTPRDTPRDPVRAPFRPAWRRTATGWRPCEDPGPGWSRGPAWLLLAVADALLRPEVAARVPGDLTVAVERLLTEGGVLTGPLVPYADTDRPDGPLDTSAAAITAVALLKLARVPGPHARTYARRAGAILERLVRDHLSEPRPGRPAGMLLDGCYDAPRGLAVRHELVWGDFFLALALAALTGAADLTQV
;
A
#
# COMPACT_ATOMS: atom_id res chain seq x y z
N MET A 1 -28.98 12.22 22.05
CA MET A 1 -28.04 12.23 20.90
C MET A 1 -26.87 13.05 21.38
N ASP A 2 -25.92 12.34 21.98
CA ASP A 2 -25.28 12.80 23.22
C ASP A 2 -24.05 13.67 22.97
N SER A 3 -23.98 14.75 23.75
CA SER A 3 -22.91 15.76 23.81
C SER A 3 -21.50 15.21 24.11
N ALA A 4 -21.33 13.88 24.26
CA ALA A 4 -20.06 13.22 24.52
C ALA A 4 -19.30 12.83 23.23
N THR A 5 -19.95 12.82 22.06
CA THR A 5 -19.28 12.56 20.77
C THR A 5 -18.60 13.80 20.19
N ALA A 6 -19.02 15.01 20.60
CA ALA A 6 -18.46 16.27 20.10
C ALA A 6 -17.05 16.58 20.63
N THR A 7 -16.68 16.09 21.81
CA THR A 7 -15.33 16.28 22.38
C THR A 7 -14.33 15.20 21.94
N GLY A 8 -14.82 14.03 21.51
CA GLY A 8 -13.99 12.89 21.08
C GLY A 8 -13.47 12.97 19.65
N ALA A 9 -14.04 13.82 18.79
CA ALA A 9 -13.58 14.00 17.39
C ALA A 9 -12.53 15.12 17.24
N GLY A 10 -12.55 16.13 18.11
CA GLY A 10 -11.72 17.34 17.93
C GLY A 10 -10.21 17.12 18.01
N TRP A 11 -9.73 16.01 18.61
CA TRP A 11 -8.31 15.67 18.55
C TRP A 11 -7.92 15.09 17.19
N ALA A 12 -8.81 14.31 16.56
CA ALA A 12 -8.57 13.71 15.26
C ALA A 12 -8.59 14.76 14.14
N ASP A 13 -9.49 15.75 14.23
CA ASP A 13 -9.52 16.89 13.32
C ASP A 13 -8.21 17.71 13.38
N ARG A 14 -7.72 18.02 14.59
CA ARG A 14 -6.46 18.73 14.78
C ARG A 14 -5.27 17.93 14.26
N ALA A 15 -5.20 16.64 14.60
CA ALA A 15 -4.13 15.77 14.14
C ALA A 15 -4.13 15.63 12.60
N LEU A 16 -5.31 15.54 11.98
CA LEU A 16 -5.43 15.51 10.52
C LEU A 16 -4.91 16.81 9.91
N ALA A 17 -5.25 17.96 10.49
CA ALA A 17 -4.75 19.25 10.05
C ALA A 17 -3.22 19.33 10.15
N ASP A 18 -2.61 18.85 11.24
CA ASP A 18 -1.16 18.84 11.43
C ASP A 18 -0.46 17.96 10.38
N VAL A 19 -0.98 16.75 10.12
CA VAL A 19 -0.43 15.84 9.10
C VAL A 19 -0.60 16.42 7.70
N VAL A 20 -1.77 17.01 7.38
CA VAL A 20 -2.00 17.65 6.09
C VAL A 20 -1.10 18.88 5.91
N GLU A 21 -0.80 19.63 6.96
CA GLU A 21 0.14 20.74 6.87
C GLU A 21 1.58 20.24 6.70
N ARG A 22 1.95 19.15 7.36
CA ARG A 22 3.23 18.46 7.10
C ARG A 22 3.36 18.07 5.62
N VAL A 23 2.27 17.64 4.95
CA VAL A 23 2.26 17.36 3.50
C VAL A 23 2.64 18.59 2.68
N ALA A 24 2.18 19.80 3.02
CA ALA A 24 2.60 21.01 2.31
C ALA A 24 4.10 21.30 2.48
N VAL A 25 4.61 21.19 3.71
CA VAL A 25 6.04 21.36 4.01
C VAL A 25 6.87 20.35 3.21
N THR A 26 6.46 19.09 3.23
CA THR A 26 7.11 18.01 2.47
C THR A 26 7.10 18.30 0.97
N ARG A 27 5.96 18.72 0.40
CA ARG A 27 5.84 19.05 -1.02
C ARG A 27 6.80 20.18 -1.42
N ALA A 28 6.86 21.24 -0.62
CA ALA A 28 7.77 22.36 -0.86
C ALA A 28 9.24 21.92 -0.83
N GLN A 29 9.57 21.00 0.08
CA GLN A 29 10.92 20.48 0.26
C GLN A 29 11.38 19.51 -0.84
N VAL A 30 10.54 18.55 -1.21
CA VAL A 30 10.93 17.47 -2.15
C VAL A 30 10.71 17.84 -3.62
N GLY A 31 9.90 18.88 -3.87
CA GLY A 31 9.56 19.34 -5.21
C GLY A 31 8.95 18.22 -6.05
N THR A 32 9.64 17.86 -7.13
CA THR A 32 9.19 16.79 -8.04
C THR A 32 9.67 15.39 -7.63
N ARG A 33 10.54 15.25 -6.63
CA ARG A 33 10.97 13.92 -6.15
C ARG A 33 9.91 13.30 -5.24
N PHE A 34 10.05 12.01 -4.97
CA PHE A 34 9.14 11.28 -4.08
C PHE A 34 9.81 11.03 -2.72
N PRO A 35 9.18 11.41 -1.59
CA PRO A 35 9.69 11.13 -0.26
C PRO A 35 9.70 9.63 0.05
N LEU A 36 10.64 9.21 0.87
CA LEU A 36 10.76 7.83 1.34
C LEU A 36 10.74 7.78 2.87
N TYR A 37 11.76 8.37 3.51
CA TYR A 37 11.84 8.54 4.96
C TYR A 37 12.50 9.87 5.31
N ALA A 38 12.12 10.47 6.44
CA ALA A 38 12.69 11.74 6.91
C ALA A 38 13.46 11.56 8.22
N ASP A 39 14.53 12.33 8.37
CA ASP A 39 15.32 12.38 9.60
C ASP A 39 14.46 12.92 10.76
N PRO A 40 14.43 12.26 11.94
CA PRO A 40 13.57 12.65 13.05
C PRO A 40 14.00 13.95 13.76
N GLY A 41 15.23 14.41 13.53
CA GLY A 41 15.80 15.62 14.11
C GLY A 41 15.38 16.88 13.37
N ASP A 42 15.44 16.88 12.04
CA ASP A 42 15.21 18.07 11.20
C ASP A 42 14.07 17.92 10.17
N GLY A 43 13.53 16.71 10.01
CA GLY A 43 12.48 16.41 9.02
C GLY A 43 12.98 16.36 7.58
N ARG A 44 14.29 16.17 7.35
CA ARG A 44 14.86 16.13 6.01
C ARG A 44 14.58 14.81 5.31
N TRP A 45 13.86 14.88 4.18
CA TRP A 45 13.51 13.69 3.40
C TRP A 45 14.68 13.13 2.59
N THR A 46 14.92 11.83 2.75
CA THR A 46 15.51 11.00 1.71
C THR A 46 14.46 10.75 0.63
N THR A 47 14.83 10.92 -0.64
CA THR A 47 13.88 10.92 -1.76
C THR A 47 14.36 10.05 -2.93
N THR A 48 13.41 9.55 -3.72
CA THR A 48 13.66 8.78 -4.94
C THR A 48 13.19 9.55 -6.19
N GLY A 49 13.78 9.24 -7.35
CA GLY A 49 13.39 9.89 -8.61
C GLY A 49 12.02 9.42 -9.14
N ARG A 50 11.74 8.11 -9.08
CA ARG A 50 10.53 7.49 -9.65
C ARG A 50 9.51 7.02 -8.62
N GLY A 51 9.68 7.34 -7.33
CA GLY A 51 8.77 6.91 -6.28
C GLY A 51 9.09 5.57 -5.64
N SER A 52 9.78 4.66 -6.35
CA SER A 52 9.95 3.28 -5.89
C SER A 52 8.57 2.65 -5.57
N TRP A 53 8.51 1.65 -4.71
CA TRP A 53 7.27 1.05 -4.22
C TRP A 53 6.41 1.99 -3.34
N THR A 54 6.96 3.12 -2.86
CA THR A 54 6.28 4.05 -1.95
C THR A 54 5.62 5.23 -2.63
N GLY A 55 5.85 5.43 -3.94
CA GLY A 55 5.39 6.62 -4.66
C GLY A 55 3.86 6.79 -4.63
N GLY A 56 3.11 5.69 -4.56
CA GLY A 56 1.67 5.68 -4.40
C GLY A 56 1.19 6.37 -3.12
N PHE A 57 1.86 6.10 -1.99
CA PHE A 57 1.50 6.71 -0.70
C PHE A 57 1.67 8.23 -0.71
N TRP A 58 2.70 8.74 -1.39
CA TRP A 58 2.89 10.19 -1.54
C TRP A 58 1.81 10.82 -2.42
N ALA A 59 1.47 10.20 -3.55
CA ALA A 59 0.38 10.67 -4.40
C ALA A 59 -0.97 10.64 -3.65
N GLY A 60 -1.22 9.57 -2.87
CA GLY A 60 -2.40 9.44 -2.02
C GLY A 60 -2.47 10.53 -0.93
N LEU A 61 -1.36 10.85 -0.27
CA LEU A 61 -1.28 11.95 0.70
C LEU A 61 -1.64 13.31 0.09
N LEU A 62 -1.18 13.57 -1.14
CA LEU A 62 -1.53 14.81 -1.85
C LEU A 62 -3.03 14.86 -2.17
N TRP A 63 -3.65 13.73 -2.53
CA TRP A 63 -5.10 13.65 -2.74
C TRP A 63 -5.89 13.85 -1.44
N LEU A 64 -5.44 13.24 -0.33
CA LEU A 64 -6.06 13.46 0.98
C LEU A 64 -5.98 14.94 1.39
N ARG A 65 -4.83 15.58 1.18
CA ARG A 65 -4.70 17.04 1.36
C ARG A 65 -5.65 17.81 0.47
N ALA A 66 -5.73 17.49 -0.82
CA ALA A 66 -6.61 18.17 -1.75
C ALA A 66 -8.10 18.03 -1.40
N GLY A 67 -8.50 16.88 -0.85
CA GLY A 67 -9.84 16.66 -0.28
C GLY A 67 -10.07 17.49 0.98
N PHE A 68 -9.07 17.58 1.86
CA PHE A 68 -9.13 18.33 3.11
C PHE A 68 -9.18 19.86 2.90
N THR A 69 -8.33 20.41 2.04
CA THR A 69 -8.26 21.86 1.79
C THR A 69 -9.31 22.34 0.81
N GLY A 70 -9.76 21.47 -0.11
CA GLY A 70 -10.60 21.84 -1.24
C GLY A 70 -9.90 22.68 -2.30
N ASP A 71 -8.61 23.01 -2.12
CA ASP A 71 -7.85 23.89 -3.00
C ASP A 71 -7.57 23.24 -4.35
N ARG A 72 -7.83 23.98 -5.42
CA ARG A 72 -7.52 23.60 -6.79
C ARG A 72 -6.02 23.36 -6.99
N ALA A 73 -5.15 24.15 -6.37
CA ALA A 73 -3.71 24.00 -6.49
C ALA A 73 -3.19 22.69 -5.85
N ASP A 74 -3.84 22.23 -4.78
CA ASP A 74 -3.55 20.94 -4.16
C ASP A 74 -4.05 19.77 -5.05
N ARG A 75 -5.24 19.89 -5.65
CA ARG A 75 -5.75 18.91 -6.62
C ARG A 75 -4.83 18.79 -7.85
N GLU A 76 -4.41 19.91 -8.43
CA GLU A 76 -3.49 19.92 -9.57
C GLU A 76 -2.14 19.29 -9.23
N ALA A 77 -1.64 19.51 -8.01
CA ALA A 77 -0.41 18.89 -7.53
C ALA A 77 -0.55 17.37 -7.33
N ALA A 78 -1.68 16.93 -6.77
CA ALA A 78 -1.98 15.51 -6.59
C ALA A 78 -2.10 14.80 -7.95
N ALA A 79 -2.81 15.40 -8.91
CA ALA A 79 -2.94 14.89 -10.27
C ALA A 79 -1.58 14.81 -10.99
N ALA A 80 -0.77 15.86 -10.93
CA ALA A 80 0.58 15.88 -11.52
C ALA A 80 1.50 14.83 -10.87
N CYS A 81 1.39 14.62 -9.56
CA CYS A 81 2.13 13.58 -8.86
C CYS A 81 1.71 12.17 -9.31
N THR A 82 0.40 11.94 -9.37
CA THR A 82 -0.22 10.67 -9.79
C THR A 82 0.17 10.30 -11.22
N ALA A 83 0.15 11.26 -12.14
CA ALA A 83 0.55 11.04 -13.54
C ALA A 83 1.97 10.48 -13.68
N ARG A 84 2.89 10.86 -12.79
CA ARG A 84 4.28 10.38 -12.79
C ARG A 84 4.44 8.94 -12.30
N LEU A 85 3.39 8.34 -11.77
CA LEU A 85 3.36 6.91 -11.44
C LEU A 85 3.07 6.03 -12.67
N ALA A 86 2.68 6.61 -13.81
CA ALA A 86 2.33 5.86 -15.02
C ALA A 86 3.35 4.78 -15.44
N PRO A 87 4.68 5.00 -15.38
CA PRO A 87 5.65 3.96 -15.74
C PRO A 87 5.57 2.69 -14.88
N TRP A 88 4.95 2.74 -13.71
CA TRP A 88 4.78 1.57 -12.85
C TRP A 88 3.65 0.63 -13.31
N THR A 89 2.80 1.02 -14.27
CA THR A 89 1.80 0.08 -14.82
C THR A 89 2.47 -1.11 -15.49
N ASP A 90 3.59 -0.84 -16.17
CA ASP A 90 4.29 -1.78 -17.04
C ASP A 90 5.47 -2.46 -16.33
N ALA A 91 5.79 -2.03 -15.11
CA ALA A 91 6.82 -2.65 -14.30
C ALA A 91 6.37 -4.04 -13.83
N ASP A 92 7.24 -5.05 -14.01
CA ASP A 92 6.99 -6.39 -13.48
C ASP A 92 7.16 -6.37 -11.95
N THR A 93 6.06 -6.06 -11.24
CA THR A 93 6.04 -6.11 -9.79
C THR A 93 4.65 -6.28 -9.18
N ALA A 94 4.56 -7.03 -8.09
CA ALA A 94 3.37 -7.09 -7.23
C ALA A 94 3.15 -5.79 -6.44
N THR A 95 4.17 -4.94 -6.28
CA THR A 95 4.02 -3.64 -5.59
C THR A 95 3.15 -2.65 -6.35
N ARG A 96 2.69 -2.98 -7.57
CA ARG A 96 1.68 -2.20 -8.30
C ARG A 96 0.42 -1.98 -7.46
N GLY A 97 0.06 -2.91 -6.57
CA GLY A 97 -0.98 -2.68 -5.57
C GLY A 97 -0.68 -1.46 -4.70
N LEU A 98 0.50 -1.43 -4.06
CA LEU A 98 0.91 -0.32 -3.21
C LEU A 98 1.03 1.01 -3.97
N ILE A 99 1.57 0.97 -5.19
CA ILE A 99 1.86 2.17 -5.99
C ILE A 99 0.58 2.74 -6.62
N LEU A 100 -0.21 1.91 -7.30
CA LEU A 100 -1.25 2.36 -8.21
C LEU A 100 -2.62 2.34 -7.55
N TRP A 101 -2.88 1.48 -6.56
CA TRP A 101 -4.12 1.57 -5.78
C TRP A 101 -4.07 2.78 -4.85
N TYR A 102 -3.14 2.84 -3.90
CA TYR A 102 -3.08 3.95 -2.94
C TYR A 102 -2.69 5.30 -3.56
N GLY A 103 -2.08 5.29 -4.75
CA GLY A 103 -1.82 6.51 -5.53
C GLY A 103 -3.01 7.05 -6.32
N THR A 104 -4.08 6.27 -6.50
CA THR A 104 -5.25 6.68 -7.33
C THR A 104 -6.59 6.56 -6.62
N ALA A 105 -6.77 5.64 -5.66
CA ALA A 105 -8.02 5.46 -4.95
C ALA A 105 -8.48 6.71 -4.17
N PRO A 106 -7.59 7.43 -3.45
CA PRO A 106 -7.98 8.69 -2.79
C PRO A 106 -8.41 9.82 -3.74
N ALA A 107 -8.15 9.70 -5.04
CA ALA A 107 -8.56 10.68 -6.04
C ALA A 107 -10.07 10.64 -6.34
N GLY A 108 -10.78 9.60 -5.89
CA GLY A 108 -12.20 9.40 -6.18
C GLY A 108 -12.47 9.31 -7.68
N ASP A 109 -13.29 10.25 -8.18
CA ASP A 109 -13.78 10.31 -9.55
C ASP A 109 -12.87 11.10 -10.51
N ASP A 110 -11.64 11.44 -10.12
CA ASP A 110 -10.69 12.08 -11.03
C ASP A 110 -10.44 11.19 -12.26
N PRO A 111 -10.72 11.68 -13.49
CA PRO A 111 -10.72 10.84 -14.67
C PRO A 111 -9.32 10.35 -15.06
N ALA A 112 -8.27 11.12 -14.79
CA ALA A 112 -6.90 10.73 -15.09
C ALA A 112 -6.40 9.65 -14.13
N ALA A 113 -6.69 9.81 -12.83
CA ALA A 113 -6.41 8.80 -11.82
C ALA A 113 -7.19 7.50 -12.07
N ALA A 114 -8.48 7.60 -12.42
CA ALA A 114 -9.30 6.44 -12.80
C ALA A 114 -8.75 5.70 -14.03
N ALA A 115 -8.39 6.44 -15.09
CA ALA A 115 -7.81 5.84 -16.29
C ALA A 115 -6.45 5.16 -16.02
N LEU A 116 -5.64 5.72 -15.12
CA LEU A 116 -4.38 5.10 -14.69
C LEU A 116 -4.65 3.82 -13.87
N ARG A 117 -5.61 3.86 -12.94
CA ARG A 117 -6.04 2.72 -12.12
C ARG A 117 -6.55 1.57 -12.99
N ASP A 118 -7.38 1.86 -13.98
CA ASP A 118 -7.92 0.85 -14.89
C ASP A 118 -6.84 0.19 -15.75
N ARG A 119 -5.87 0.99 -16.23
CA ARG A 119 -4.70 0.47 -16.96
C ARG A 119 -3.85 -0.43 -16.07
N ALA A 120 -3.60 0.00 -14.84
CA ALA A 120 -2.87 -0.76 -13.84
C ALA A 120 -3.56 -2.10 -13.52
N ALA A 121 -4.89 -2.09 -13.36
CA ALA A 121 -5.70 -3.27 -13.11
C ALA A 121 -5.58 -4.30 -14.25
N ARG A 122 -5.70 -3.86 -15.51
CA ARG A 122 -5.47 -4.73 -16.69
C ARG A 122 -4.05 -5.25 -16.76
N ALA A 123 -3.04 -4.41 -16.51
CA ALA A 123 -1.65 -4.83 -16.51
C ALA A 123 -1.34 -5.86 -15.41
N CYS A 124 -1.97 -5.73 -14.23
CA CYS A 124 -1.84 -6.72 -13.16
C CYS A 124 -2.49 -8.05 -13.54
N LEU A 125 -3.65 -8.04 -14.21
CA LEU A 125 -4.25 -9.26 -14.75
C LEU A 125 -3.39 -9.93 -15.82
N HIS A 126 -2.73 -9.16 -16.69
CA HIS A 126 -1.80 -9.73 -17.67
C HIS A 126 -0.59 -10.40 -17.03
N SER A 127 -0.14 -9.93 -15.86
CA SER A 127 0.96 -10.55 -15.10
C SER A 127 0.50 -11.63 -14.12
N TRP A 128 -0.80 -11.95 -14.08
CA TRP A 128 -1.31 -13.00 -13.19
C TRP A 128 -0.91 -14.38 -13.71
N GLU A 129 -0.37 -15.20 -12.83
CA GLU A 129 0.10 -16.55 -13.14
C GLU A 129 -0.90 -17.61 -12.64
N PRO A 130 -1.64 -18.30 -13.53
CA PRO A 130 -2.72 -19.19 -13.13
C PRO A 130 -2.29 -20.33 -12.21
N GLU A 131 -1.14 -20.96 -12.51
CA GLU A 131 -0.63 -22.08 -11.73
C GLU A 131 -0.19 -21.65 -10.32
N LEU A 132 0.33 -20.44 -10.20
CA LEU A 132 0.74 -19.88 -8.92
C LEU A 132 -0.45 -19.30 -8.16
N GLY A 133 -1.48 -18.83 -8.87
CA GLY A 133 -2.64 -18.16 -8.31
C GLY A 133 -2.33 -16.76 -7.79
N ILE A 134 -1.26 -16.12 -8.28
CA ILE A 134 -0.81 -14.79 -7.84
C ILE A 134 -0.32 -13.96 -9.02
N VAL A 135 -0.29 -12.63 -8.85
CA VAL A 135 0.68 -11.78 -9.53
C VAL A 135 2.02 -11.95 -8.80
N PRO A 136 3.09 -12.45 -9.44
CA PRO A 136 4.39 -12.63 -8.81
C PRO A 136 5.01 -11.31 -8.35
N TRP A 137 5.95 -11.38 -7.42
CA TRP A 137 6.70 -10.21 -6.95
C TRP A 137 7.36 -9.44 -8.07
N GLY A 138 7.80 -10.11 -9.13
CA GLY A 138 8.38 -9.46 -10.31
C GLY A 138 9.88 -9.16 -10.17
N ASP A 139 10.53 -8.75 -11.26
CA ASP A 139 11.96 -8.44 -11.29
C ASP A 139 12.29 -6.93 -11.31
N ALA A 140 11.29 -6.05 -11.23
CA ALA A 140 11.48 -4.60 -11.35
C ALA A 140 12.42 -3.99 -10.28
N PHE A 141 12.56 -4.64 -9.12
CA PHE A 141 13.49 -4.25 -8.05
C PHE A 141 14.74 -5.13 -7.98
N GLY A 142 14.95 -5.99 -8.98
CA GLY A 142 15.95 -7.04 -8.97
C GLY A 142 15.58 -8.22 -8.07
N GLY A 143 16.32 -9.33 -8.23
CA GLY A 143 16.08 -10.57 -7.50
C GLY A 143 15.12 -11.54 -8.22
N PRO A 144 14.70 -12.62 -7.54
CA PRO A 144 13.83 -13.63 -8.14
C PRO A 144 12.43 -13.10 -8.43
N ARG A 145 11.92 -13.34 -9.65
CA ARG A 145 10.57 -12.97 -10.07
C ARG A 145 9.48 -13.70 -9.28
N GLU A 146 9.63 -15.01 -9.12
CA GLU A 146 8.62 -15.90 -8.51
C GLU A 146 8.67 -15.91 -6.98
N LEU A 147 8.44 -14.74 -6.39
CA LEU A 147 8.24 -14.57 -4.96
C LEU A 147 6.79 -14.25 -4.66
N ALA A 148 6.30 -14.72 -3.52
CA ALA A 148 5.06 -14.30 -2.89
C ALA A 148 5.44 -13.60 -1.59
N ARG A 149 5.23 -12.29 -1.54
CA ARG A 149 5.46 -11.50 -0.33
C ARG A 149 4.17 -10.84 0.11
N VAL A 150 3.95 -10.82 1.41
CA VAL A 150 2.72 -10.31 2.02
C VAL A 150 2.49 -8.81 1.73
N ASP A 151 3.56 -8.04 1.50
CA ASP A 151 3.48 -6.64 1.09
C ASP A 151 3.14 -6.45 -0.40
N GLY A 152 2.98 -7.52 -1.18
CA GLY A 152 2.42 -7.50 -2.53
C GLY A 152 0.88 -7.64 -2.58
N VAL A 153 0.22 -7.86 -1.45
CA VAL A 153 -1.22 -8.15 -1.38
C VAL A 153 -2.10 -6.90 -1.18
N PRO A 154 -1.76 -5.96 -0.27
CA PRO A 154 -2.54 -4.73 -0.07
C PRO A 154 -2.59 -3.90 -1.35
N GLY A 155 -3.74 -3.30 -1.64
CA GLY A 155 -3.98 -2.58 -2.88
C GLY A 155 -4.08 -3.47 -4.13
N MET A 156 -3.42 -4.64 -4.19
CA MET A 156 -3.52 -5.57 -5.31
C MET A 156 -4.91 -6.22 -5.40
N VAL A 157 -5.47 -6.61 -4.25
CA VAL A 157 -6.84 -7.18 -4.16
C VAL A 157 -7.88 -6.24 -4.77
N PRO A 158 -8.03 -4.98 -4.31
CA PRO A 158 -9.01 -4.07 -4.89
C PRO A 158 -8.65 -3.63 -6.32
N LEU A 159 -7.37 -3.54 -6.67
CA LEU A 159 -6.93 -3.19 -8.02
C LEU A 159 -7.32 -4.28 -9.05
N LEU A 160 -7.08 -5.55 -8.74
CA LEU A 160 -7.49 -6.67 -9.59
C LEU A 160 -9.01 -6.75 -9.72
N ALA A 161 -9.74 -6.59 -8.61
CA ALA A 161 -11.20 -6.62 -8.61
C ALA A 161 -11.81 -5.54 -9.53
N GLY A 162 -11.18 -4.36 -9.61
CA GLY A 162 -11.60 -3.26 -10.48
C GLY A 162 -11.44 -3.52 -11.99
N ALA A 163 -10.65 -4.50 -12.41
CA ALA A 163 -10.30 -4.70 -13.82
C ALA A 163 -11.49 -5.09 -14.74
N GLY A 164 -12.63 -5.53 -14.16
CA GLY A 164 -13.83 -5.94 -14.90
C GLY A 164 -14.98 -4.93 -14.88
N ALA A 165 -14.95 -3.91 -14.01
CA ALA A 165 -16.08 -3.00 -13.81
C ALA A 165 -16.24 -1.96 -14.96
N GLY A 166 -15.14 -1.62 -15.65
CA GLY A 166 -15.12 -0.60 -16.71
C GLY A 166 -15.59 -1.06 -18.10
N ALA A 167 -15.74 -2.37 -18.34
CA ALA A 167 -16.13 -2.88 -19.66
C ALA A 167 -17.66 -2.93 -19.88
N GLY A 168 -18.46 -2.84 -18.82
CA GLY A 168 -19.93 -2.99 -18.87
C GLY A 168 -20.72 -1.69 -19.03
N ALA A 169 -20.11 -0.52 -18.87
CA ALA A 169 -20.80 0.77 -18.91
C ALA A 169 -20.84 1.44 -20.30
N GLY A 170 -20.23 0.83 -21.32
CA GLY A 170 -20.08 1.41 -22.66
C GLY A 170 -20.89 0.75 -23.80
N ALA A 171 -21.66 -0.30 -23.52
CA ALA A 171 -22.37 -1.06 -24.56
C ALA A 171 -23.77 -1.47 -24.08
N GLY A 172 -24.72 -0.53 -24.09
CA GLY A 172 -26.09 -0.83 -23.67
C GLY A 172 -27.03 0.35 -23.58
N ALA A 173 -27.11 1.20 -24.61
CA ALA A 173 -28.25 2.11 -24.76
C ALA A 173 -28.47 2.43 -26.25
N GLY A 174 -29.23 1.58 -26.92
CA GLY A 174 -29.74 1.83 -28.26
C GLY A 174 -31.04 1.07 -28.49
N ALA A 175 -32.17 1.79 -28.41
CA ALA A 175 -33.36 1.70 -29.26
C ALA A 175 -34.65 2.02 -28.47
N GLY A 176 -35.35 3.11 -28.87
CA GLY A 176 -36.70 3.44 -28.38
C GLY A 176 -37.17 4.89 -28.56
N THR A 177 -37.20 5.38 -29.81
CA THR A 177 -38.02 6.45 -30.46
C THR A 177 -39.01 7.27 -29.57
N VAL A 178 -39.10 8.62 -29.62
CA VAL A 178 -39.83 9.44 -30.62
C VAL A 178 -39.57 10.96 -30.45
N VAL A 179 -39.05 11.58 -31.53
CA VAL A 179 -39.40 12.84 -32.26
C VAL A 179 -39.24 14.24 -31.66
N GLY A 180 -38.43 15.04 -32.38
CA GLY A 180 -38.66 16.43 -32.79
C GLY A 180 -37.58 17.43 -32.35
N THR A 181 -36.93 18.27 -33.17
CA THR A 181 -36.97 18.62 -34.60
C THR A 181 -35.67 19.38 -34.95
N ALA A 182 -35.11 19.13 -36.14
CA ALA A 182 -34.34 19.98 -37.09
C ALA A 182 -33.36 21.06 -36.52
N SER A 183 -32.07 21.12 -36.87
CA SER A 183 -31.36 21.44 -38.14
C SER A 183 -30.15 22.28 -37.65
N ASP A 184 -28.91 22.27 -38.15
CA ASP A 184 -28.32 21.85 -39.41
C ASP A 184 -26.80 21.62 -39.26
N ALA A 185 -26.28 20.82 -40.21
CA ALA A 185 -24.93 20.74 -40.79
C ALA A 185 -23.70 21.22 -39.98
N ALA A 186 -22.75 20.36 -39.58
CA ALA A 186 -21.85 19.49 -40.35
C ALA A 186 -20.74 20.18 -41.17
N ALA A 187 -19.58 19.49 -41.15
CA ALA A 187 -18.34 19.69 -41.89
C ALA A 187 -17.32 20.65 -41.21
N GLY A 188 -16.12 20.24 -40.84
CA GLY A 188 -15.35 19.07 -41.26
C GLY A 188 -14.01 19.53 -41.85
N LEU A 189 -12.94 18.93 -41.33
CA LEU A 189 -11.60 18.80 -41.93
C LEU A 189 -10.57 19.94 -41.70
N ARG A 190 -9.55 19.57 -40.91
CA ARG A 190 -8.13 20.00 -41.03
C ARG A 190 -7.55 19.46 -42.38
N PRO A 191 -6.33 19.80 -42.87
CA PRO A 191 -5.14 20.32 -42.15
C PRO A 191 -4.19 21.28 -42.93
N ALA A 192 -3.09 21.63 -42.24
CA ALA A 192 -1.70 21.76 -42.73
C ALA A 192 -1.05 23.17 -42.82
N ALA A 193 0.06 23.26 -42.05
CA ALA A 193 1.40 23.74 -42.38
C ALA A 193 1.73 25.20 -42.77
N ASP A 194 2.80 25.66 -42.09
CA ASP A 194 3.92 26.49 -42.53
C ASP A 194 4.03 28.01 -42.24
N ALA A 195 5.28 28.31 -41.81
CA ALA A 195 6.10 29.50 -42.03
C ALA A 195 6.00 30.74 -41.11
N ALA A 196 6.91 30.72 -40.13
CA ALA A 196 7.94 31.73 -39.83
C ALA A 196 7.80 33.20 -40.32
N ALA A 197 7.85 34.12 -39.35
CA ALA A 197 8.59 35.39 -39.35
C ALA A 197 8.69 35.82 -37.87
N GLY A 198 9.80 36.24 -37.26
CA GLY A 198 11.01 36.84 -37.80
C GLY A 198 11.17 38.25 -37.23
N LEU A 199 11.70 38.40 -36.00
CA LEU A 199 12.28 39.65 -35.53
C LEU A 199 13.55 39.39 -34.69
N ARG A 200 14.62 40.08 -35.09
CA ARG A 200 16.01 39.96 -34.62
C ARG A 200 16.32 40.87 -33.42
N PRO A 201 17.47 40.64 -32.75
CA PRO A 201 17.86 41.29 -31.49
C PRO A 201 18.87 42.44 -31.67
N ALA A 202 19.09 43.22 -30.60
CA ALA A 202 20.28 44.05 -30.38
C ALA A 202 20.81 43.71 -28.96
N ALA A 203 22.00 43.11 -28.83
CA ALA A 203 23.30 43.75 -28.54
C ALA A 203 23.21 44.67 -27.30
N GLY A 204 23.96 44.52 -26.21
CA GLY A 204 25.27 43.95 -25.89
C GLY A 204 25.66 44.68 -24.58
N LEU A 205 26.30 44.05 -23.60
CA LEU A 205 27.69 44.34 -23.23
C LEU A 205 28.06 43.48 -22.01
N ARG A 206 29.18 42.76 -22.12
CA ARG A 206 30.13 42.38 -21.06
C ARG A 206 31.46 43.12 -21.43
N PRO A 207 32.52 43.23 -20.59
CA PRO A 207 32.88 42.35 -19.46
C PRO A 207 33.54 43.06 -18.23
N ALA A 208 33.83 42.30 -17.17
CA ALA A 208 35.16 42.23 -16.55
C ALA A 208 35.20 41.16 -15.45
N ALA A 209 36.26 40.37 -15.45
CA ALA A 209 36.67 39.49 -14.36
C ALA A 209 37.61 40.25 -13.44
N ASP A 210 37.65 39.91 -12.16
CA ASP A 210 38.91 39.71 -11.43
C ASP A 210 38.70 38.93 -10.13
N ALA A 211 39.76 38.20 -9.79
CA ALA A 211 39.86 37.18 -8.75
C ALA A 211 40.26 37.75 -7.37
N ALA A 212 39.94 37.03 -6.29
CA ALA A 212 40.90 36.46 -5.34
C ALA A 212 40.26 36.08 -3.99
N ALA A 213 40.70 34.92 -3.47
CA ALA A 213 40.79 34.47 -2.07
C ALA A 213 39.50 34.52 -1.20
N GLY A 214 39.02 33.46 -0.56
CA GLY A 214 39.65 32.24 -0.07
C GLY A 214 39.02 31.96 1.29
N LEU A 215 38.62 30.71 1.54
CA LEU A 215 38.65 29.99 2.83
C LEU A 215 37.81 28.70 2.70
N ARG A 216 38.47 27.57 2.99
CA ARG A 216 37.90 26.22 3.06
C ARG A 216 37.01 26.07 4.31
N PRO A 217 36.11 25.08 4.32
CA PRO A 217 36.37 23.88 5.14
C PRO A 217 36.15 22.60 4.33
N ALA A 218 37.16 21.74 4.24
CA ALA A 218 37.33 20.53 5.07
C ALA A 218 36.48 19.37 4.54
N ALA A 219 37.06 18.67 3.56
CA ALA A 219 36.72 17.29 3.29
C ALA A 219 37.46 16.45 4.33
N ASP A 220 36.73 15.65 5.11
CA ASP A 220 37.28 14.48 5.76
C ASP A 220 36.43 13.25 5.46
N ALA A 221 37.17 12.20 5.15
CA ALA A 221 36.79 10.91 4.64
C ALA A 221 35.70 10.21 5.46
N ALA A 222 34.60 9.83 4.80
CA ALA A 222 33.94 8.57 5.11
C ALA A 222 34.42 7.55 4.07
N ALA A 223 35.43 6.80 4.48
CA ALA A 223 35.97 5.67 3.72
C ALA A 223 34.83 4.76 3.25
N GLY A 224 34.88 4.43 1.96
CA GLY A 224 34.00 3.47 1.34
C GLY A 224 34.20 2.11 1.99
N LEU A 225 33.17 1.64 2.67
CA LEU A 225 32.89 0.22 2.79
C LEU A 225 31.82 -0.08 1.76
N ARG A 226 32.22 -0.67 0.64
CA ARG A 226 31.33 -1.48 -0.19
C ARG A 226 31.23 -2.84 0.48
N PRO A 227 30.08 -3.26 1.02
CA PRO A 227 29.85 -4.67 1.26
C PRO A 227 29.59 -5.34 -0.09
N ALA A 228 30.27 -6.46 -0.29
CA ALA A 228 30.06 -7.35 -1.42
C ALA A 228 28.59 -7.76 -1.55
N ALA A 229 28.20 -8.11 -2.77
CA ALA A 229 26.87 -8.51 -3.14
C ALA A 229 26.46 -9.83 -2.46
N ASP A 230 25.55 -9.74 -1.50
CA ASP A 230 24.70 -10.86 -1.08
C ASP A 230 23.23 -10.45 -1.23
N ALA A 231 22.50 -11.26 -1.99
CA ALA A 231 21.10 -11.08 -2.35
C ALA A 231 20.18 -11.37 -1.15
N ALA A 232 19.98 -10.39 -0.27
CA ALA A 232 18.93 -10.40 0.75
C ALA A 232 18.12 -9.10 0.61
N ALA A 233 16.85 -9.26 0.25
CA ALA A 233 15.96 -8.19 -0.24
C ALA A 233 14.82 -7.89 0.74
N GLY A 234 15.13 -7.14 1.79
CA GLY A 234 14.22 -6.09 2.25
C GLY A 234 13.91 -5.18 1.06
N LEU A 235 12.72 -4.56 1.03
CA LEU A 235 12.39 -3.60 -0.01
C LEU A 235 13.51 -2.56 -0.06
N ARG A 236 14.39 -2.61 -1.04
CA ARG A 236 15.37 -1.54 -1.27
C ARG A 236 14.69 -0.48 -2.13
N PRO A 237 14.87 0.81 -1.86
CA PRO A 237 14.85 1.77 -2.96
C PRO A 237 16.01 1.34 -3.85
N ALA A 238 15.75 1.00 -5.12
CA ALA A 238 16.84 0.92 -6.07
C ALA A 238 17.61 2.25 -5.95
N ALA A 239 18.91 2.20 -5.68
CA ALA A 239 19.74 3.37 -5.93
C ALA A 239 19.43 3.79 -7.37
N ASP A 240 19.30 5.09 -7.63
CA ASP A 240 19.18 5.67 -8.97
C ASP A 240 20.47 5.38 -9.77
N ALA A 241 20.81 4.10 -9.98
CA ALA A 241 21.66 3.66 -11.06
C ALA A 241 20.77 3.63 -12.29
N ALA A 242 21.26 4.15 -13.40
CA ALA A 242 20.56 4.36 -14.67
C ALA A 242 19.93 3.11 -15.34
N ALA A 243 19.76 1.99 -14.62
CA ALA A 243 18.98 0.85 -15.05
C ALA A 243 17.49 1.23 -15.05
N GLY A 244 16.92 1.39 -16.24
CA GLY A 244 15.48 1.63 -16.41
C GLY A 244 14.63 0.57 -15.72
N LEU A 245 13.39 0.93 -15.37
CA LEU A 245 12.38 -0.04 -14.97
C LEU A 245 12.36 -1.17 -16.00
N ARG A 246 12.48 -2.41 -15.52
CA ARG A 246 12.36 -3.57 -16.39
C ARG A 246 10.88 -3.71 -16.76
N PRO A 247 10.53 -3.62 -18.05
CA PRO A 247 9.18 -3.97 -18.46
C PRO A 247 8.95 -5.45 -18.11
N ALA A 248 7.70 -5.83 -17.87
CA ALA A 248 7.35 -7.25 -17.93
C ALA A 248 7.87 -7.81 -19.26
N ALA A 249 8.76 -8.80 -19.18
CA ALA A 249 9.26 -9.47 -20.38
C ALA A 249 8.04 -10.01 -21.15
N ASP A 250 8.02 -9.79 -22.47
CA ASP A 250 7.11 -10.52 -23.35
C ASP A 250 7.46 -12.00 -23.18
N ALA A 251 6.66 -12.72 -22.40
CA ALA A 251 6.74 -14.17 -22.39
C ALA A 251 6.52 -14.62 -23.83
N GLU A 252 7.52 -15.30 -24.42
CA GLU A 252 7.45 -15.94 -25.73
C GLU A 252 6.03 -16.47 -25.97
N ALA A 253 5.40 -15.98 -27.04
CA ALA A 253 4.01 -16.25 -27.38
C ALA A 253 3.80 -17.74 -27.70
N GLY A 254 3.68 -18.56 -26.65
CA GLY A 254 2.95 -19.81 -26.70
C GLY A 254 1.48 -19.55 -27.05
N PRO A 255 0.69 -20.59 -27.37
CA PRO A 255 -0.71 -20.40 -27.78
C PRO A 255 -1.41 -19.53 -26.73
N GLY A 256 -1.96 -18.40 -27.20
CA GLY A 256 -2.42 -17.31 -26.34
C GLY A 256 -3.26 -17.83 -25.17
N PRO A 257 -3.08 -17.28 -23.96
CA PRO A 257 -3.84 -17.75 -22.81
C PRO A 257 -5.33 -17.63 -23.16
N GLY A 258 -6.11 -18.66 -22.84
CA GLY A 258 -7.57 -18.56 -22.88
C GLY A 258 -8.05 -17.34 -22.08
N PRO A 259 -9.34 -16.97 -22.14
CA PRO A 259 -9.82 -15.80 -21.41
C PRO A 259 -9.39 -15.93 -19.95
N GLY A 260 -8.48 -15.05 -19.51
CA GLY A 260 -7.96 -15.05 -18.15
C GLY A 260 -9.10 -14.92 -17.15
N PRO A 261 -8.86 -15.21 -15.85
CA PRO A 261 -9.88 -15.02 -14.85
C PRO A 261 -10.40 -13.58 -14.91
N ASP A 262 -11.70 -13.42 -14.65
CA ASP A 262 -12.20 -12.08 -14.38
C ASP A 262 -11.44 -11.47 -13.17
N GLY A 263 -11.44 -10.14 -13.09
CA GLY A 263 -10.67 -9.42 -12.07
C GLY A 263 -10.93 -9.87 -10.64
N VAL A 264 -12.18 -10.21 -10.35
CA VAL A 264 -12.65 -10.65 -9.04
C VAL A 264 -12.10 -12.04 -8.68
N ALA A 265 -12.09 -12.99 -9.62
CA ALA A 265 -11.50 -14.31 -9.41
C ALA A 265 -9.98 -14.23 -9.22
N ALA A 266 -9.29 -13.38 -9.98
CA ALA A 266 -7.85 -13.17 -9.81
C ALA A 266 -7.54 -12.57 -8.42
N ALA A 267 -8.31 -11.58 -7.97
CA ALA A 267 -8.18 -10.97 -6.65
C ALA A 267 -8.37 -12.00 -5.52
N ALA A 268 -9.43 -12.80 -5.62
CA ALA A 268 -9.74 -13.83 -4.63
C ALA A 268 -8.65 -14.93 -4.57
N ALA A 269 -8.18 -15.40 -5.73
CA ALA A 269 -7.10 -16.37 -5.82
C ALA A 269 -5.77 -15.82 -5.25
N HIS A 270 -5.46 -14.56 -5.57
CA HIS A 270 -4.25 -13.89 -5.09
C HIS A 270 -4.24 -13.78 -3.56
N LEU A 271 -5.35 -13.33 -2.96
CA LEU A 271 -5.49 -13.27 -1.50
C LEU A 271 -5.45 -14.68 -0.88
N HIS A 272 -6.21 -15.63 -1.44
CA HIS A 272 -6.25 -17.00 -0.94
C HIS A 272 -4.86 -17.64 -0.88
N ARG A 273 -4.07 -17.51 -1.95
CA ARG A 273 -2.72 -18.07 -1.99
C ARG A 273 -1.83 -17.45 -0.91
N HIS A 274 -1.91 -16.14 -0.69
CA HIS A 274 -1.12 -15.49 0.36
C HIS A 274 -1.57 -15.90 1.76
N LEU A 275 -2.86 -16.11 2.00
CA LEU A 275 -3.35 -16.68 3.26
C LEU A 275 -2.80 -18.10 3.48
N GLU A 276 -2.83 -18.97 2.47
CA GLU A 276 -2.26 -20.33 2.58
C GLU A 276 -0.76 -20.32 2.87
N LEU A 277 -0.01 -19.41 2.25
CA LEU A 277 1.43 -19.31 2.43
C LEU A 277 1.77 -18.68 3.79
N CYS A 278 1.14 -17.57 4.15
CA CYS A 278 1.50 -16.81 5.35
C CYS A 278 1.02 -17.48 6.63
N LEU A 279 -0.18 -18.08 6.61
CA LEU A 279 -0.78 -18.72 7.78
C LEU A 279 -0.55 -20.25 7.76
N GLY A 280 -0.38 -20.85 6.59
CA GLY A 280 -0.28 -22.30 6.43
C GLY A 280 -1.57 -22.90 5.87
N LYS A 281 -1.42 -23.99 5.10
CA LYS A 281 -2.53 -24.61 4.37
C LYS A 281 -3.64 -25.09 5.32
N GLY A 282 -4.88 -24.78 4.94
CA GLY A 282 -6.08 -25.23 5.66
C GLY A 282 -6.38 -24.45 6.95
N SER A 283 -5.59 -23.44 7.31
CA SER A 283 -5.71 -22.81 8.63
C SER A 283 -6.90 -21.87 8.81
N PHE A 284 -7.62 -21.58 7.73
CA PHE A 284 -8.80 -20.74 7.69
C PHE A 284 -9.93 -21.43 6.91
N ARG A 285 -9.88 -22.77 6.82
CA ARG A 285 -11.01 -23.56 6.38
C ARG A 285 -11.88 -23.84 7.59
N ASP A 286 -13.19 -23.73 7.41
CA ASP A 286 -14.15 -24.13 8.43
C ASP A 286 -14.04 -25.64 8.63
N THR A 287 -13.32 -26.07 9.66
CA THR A 287 -13.45 -27.45 10.15
C THR A 287 -14.78 -27.51 10.90
N PRO A 288 -15.72 -28.38 10.51
CA PRO A 288 -16.93 -28.59 11.30
C PRO A 288 -16.50 -28.93 12.72
N ARG A 289 -16.82 -28.05 13.69
CA ARG A 289 -16.80 -28.43 15.11
C ARG A 289 -17.80 -29.56 15.28
N ASP A 290 -17.27 -30.74 15.62
CA ASP A 290 -17.98 -31.89 16.16
C ASP A 290 -19.29 -32.28 15.46
N THR A 291 -19.21 -33.25 14.55
CA THR A 291 -20.33 -34.21 14.43
C THR A 291 -20.43 -34.95 15.77
N PRO A 292 -21.59 -34.96 16.45
CA PRO A 292 -21.76 -35.81 17.62
C PRO A 292 -21.55 -37.26 17.19
N ARG A 293 -20.50 -37.91 17.72
CA ARG A 293 -20.37 -39.37 17.60
C ARG A 293 -21.44 -39.99 18.49
N ASP A 294 -22.64 -40.19 17.93
CA ASP A 294 -23.58 -41.17 18.44
C ASP A 294 -23.04 -42.56 18.11
N THR A 295 -22.24 -43.09 19.01
CA THR A 295 -21.98 -44.53 19.10
C THR A 295 -22.04 -44.92 20.58
N PRO A 296 -22.84 -45.93 20.96
CA PRO A 296 -22.94 -46.34 22.35
C PRO A 296 -21.58 -46.85 22.84
N ARG A 297 -21.10 -46.29 23.95
CA ARG A 297 -19.91 -46.76 24.66
C ARG A 297 -20.30 -47.95 25.53
N ASP A 298 -19.85 -49.14 25.15
CA ASP A 298 -19.66 -50.25 26.08
C ASP A 298 -18.28 -50.87 25.83
N THR A 299 -17.29 -50.43 26.62
CA THR A 299 -16.10 -51.22 26.97
C THR A 299 -15.27 -50.46 28.03
N PRO A 300 -14.73 -51.14 29.07
CA PRO A 300 -13.98 -50.49 30.13
C PRO A 300 -12.62 -49.99 29.63
N ARG A 301 -12.27 -48.78 30.06
CA ARG A 301 -11.04 -48.05 29.74
C ARG A 301 -9.88 -48.61 30.56
N ASP A 302 -8.85 -49.13 29.90
CA ASP A 302 -7.49 -49.17 30.45
C ASP A 302 -6.47 -48.99 29.33
N THR A 303 -6.05 -47.73 29.13
CA THR A 303 -4.79 -47.37 28.46
C THR A 303 -4.55 -45.87 28.71
N PRO A 304 -3.34 -45.45 29.14
CA PRO A 304 -3.05 -44.04 29.37
C PRO A 304 -3.08 -43.32 28.03
N ARG A 305 -4.00 -42.35 27.89
CA ARG A 305 -4.13 -41.55 26.67
C ARG A 305 -3.18 -40.35 26.77
N ASP A 306 -1.88 -40.62 26.70
CA ASP A 306 -0.88 -39.59 26.41
C ASP A 306 -0.89 -39.35 24.90
N THR A 307 -1.53 -38.28 24.46
CA THR A 307 -1.28 -37.69 23.15
C THR A 307 -1.69 -36.22 23.20
N PRO A 308 -0.74 -35.27 23.22
CA PRO A 308 -1.07 -33.88 22.93
C PRO A 308 -1.31 -33.79 21.42
N ARG A 309 -2.53 -33.48 21.00
CA ARG A 309 -2.84 -33.16 19.60
C ARG A 309 -3.56 -31.82 19.53
N ASP A 310 -2.87 -30.78 19.95
CA ASP A 310 -2.99 -29.52 19.24
C ASP A 310 -1.84 -29.54 18.21
N PRO A 311 -2.10 -29.69 16.90
CA PRO A 311 -1.03 -29.61 15.91
C PRO A 311 -0.39 -28.24 16.07
N VAL A 312 0.91 -28.22 16.39
CA VAL A 312 1.71 -26.99 16.47
C VAL A 312 1.42 -26.14 15.24
N ARG A 313 0.65 -25.07 15.42
CA ARG A 313 0.19 -24.21 14.32
C ARG A 313 1.42 -23.57 13.69
N ALA A 314 1.52 -23.64 12.37
CA ALA A 314 2.67 -23.12 11.65
C ALA A 314 2.78 -21.59 11.90
N PRO A 315 3.97 -21.09 12.30
CA PRO A 315 4.16 -19.67 12.57
C PRO A 315 4.01 -18.83 11.30
N PHE A 316 3.60 -17.57 11.45
CA PHE A 316 3.44 -16.64 10.34
C PHE A 316 4.75 -16.49 9.54
N ARG A 317 4.63 -16.48 8.20
CA ARG A 317 5.77 -16.31 7.28
C ARG A 317 5.44 -15.29 6.18
N PRO A 318 6.09 -14.11 6.18
CA PRO A 318 5.71 -13.01 5.27
C PRO A 318 6.19 -13.19 3.82
N ALA A 319 7.14 -14.08 3.56
CA ALA A 319 7.76 -14.19 2.25
C ALA A 319 8.10 -15.63 1.87
N TRP A 320 7.84 -15.96 0.61
CA TRP A 320 8.02 -17.30 0.05
C TRP A 320 8.58 -17.20 -1.37
N ARG A 321 9.40 -18.19 -1.76
CA ARG A 321 9.95 -18.33 -3.10
C ARG A 321 9.48 -19.63 -3.73
N ARG A 322 9.11 -19.57 -5.01
CA ARG A 322 8.84 -20.76 -5.81
C ARG A 322 10.17 -21.44 -6.17
N THR A 323 10.23 -22.74 -5.94
CA THR A 323 11.29 -23.66 -6.36
C THR A 323 10.67 -24.75 -7.21
N ALA A 324 11.42 -25.58 -7.95
CA ALA A 324 10.85 -26.71 -8.71
C ALA A 324 9.91 -27.60 -7.87
N THR A 325 10.28 -27.86 -6.61
CA THR A 325 9.54 -28.75 -5.68
C THR A 325 8.37 -28.10 -4.93
N GLY A 326 8.17 -26.79 -5.04
CA GLY A 326 7.11 -26.07 -4.35
C GLY A 326 7.57 -24.74 -3.76
N TRP A 327 6.77 -24.19 -2.85
CA TRP A 327 7.07 -22.96 -2.12
C TRP A 327 8.02 -23.23 -0.95
N ARG A 328 9.05 -22.38 -0.80
CA ARG A 328 9.98 -22.38 0.34
C ARG A 328 9.94 -21.02 1.02
N PRO A 329 9.93 -20.96 2.36
CA PRO A 329 9.95 -19.68 3.07
C PRO A 329 11.27 -18.96 2.80
N CYS A 330 11.20 -17.64 2.68
CA CYS A 330 12.38 -16.77 2.61
C CYS A 330 12.85 -16.40 4.02
N GLU A 331 14.12 -16.03 4.14
CA GLU A 331 14.68 -15.49 5.39
C GLU A 331 14.34 -14.01 5.59
N ASP A 332 14.11 -13.28 4.51
CA ASP A 332 13.88 -11.83 4.51
C ASP A 332 12.67 -11.47 3.61
N PRO A 333 11.66 -10.72 4.12
CA PRO A 333 11.45 -10.43 5.53
C PRO A 333 11.30 -11.70 6.37
N GLY A 334 11.87 -11.67 7.58
CA GLY A 334 11.82 -12.78 8.52
C GLY A 334 10.48 -12.89 9.26
N PRO A 335 10.26 -13.99 10.00
CA PRO A 335 9.22 -14.01 11.02
C PRO A 335 9.43 -12.88 12.04
N GLY A 336 8.37 -12.47 12.72
CA GLY A 336 8.41 -11.37 13.67
C GLY A 336 8.27 -9.97 13.05
N TRP A 337 8.45 -9.82 11.73
CA TRP A 337 8.28 -8.54 11.05
C TRP A 337 6.85 -7.98 11.20
N SER A 338 6.69 -6.91 11.97
CA SER A 338 5.38 -6.46 12.44
C SER A 338 4.44 -5.92 11.35
N ARG A 339 5.00 -5.38 10.25
CA ARG A 339 4.17 -4.98 9.10
C ARG A 339 3.59 -6.16 8.34
N GLY A 340 4.17 -7.35 8.44
CA GLY A 340 3.70 -8.52 7.70
C GLY A 340 2.24 -8.85 8.00
N PRO A 341 1.87 -9.12 9.28
CA PRO A 341 0.49 -9.32 9.67
C PRO A 341 -0.41 -8.11 9.41
N ALA A 342 0.10 -6.88 9.59
CA ALA A 342 -0.65 -5.66 9.32
C ALA A 342 -1.08 -5.55 7.85
N TRP A 343 -0.17 -5.85 6.91
CA TRP A 343 -0.47 -5.90 5.48
C TRP A 343 -1.50 -6.96 5.14
N LEU A 344 -1.35 -8.18 5.66
CA LEU A 344 -2.31 -9.24 5.36
C LEU A 344 -3.70 -8.92 5.92
N LEU A 345 -3.77 -8.36 7.14
CA LEU A 345 -5.02 -7.95 7.74
C LEU A 345 -5.72 -6.85 6.93
N LEU A 346 -4.95 -5.87 6.42
CA LEU A 346 -5.48 -4.83 5.54
C LEU A 346 -6.07 -5.42 4.26
N ALA A 347 -5.34 -6.34 3.60
CA ALA A 347 -5.83 -6.98 2.38
C ALA A 347 -7.09 -7.85 2.60
N VAL A 348 -7.17 -8.55 3.74
CA VAL A 348 -8.38 -9.31 4.12
C VAL A 348 -9.55 -8.36 4.38
N ALA A 349 -9.31 -7.23 5.05
CA ALA A 349 -10.33 -6.22 5.28
C ALA A 349 -10.83 -5.61 3.95
N ASP A 350 -9.93 -5.36 2.99
CA ASP A 350 -10.29 -4.89 1.65
C ASP A 350 -11.15 -5.89 0.89
N ALA A 351 -10.87 -7.19 1.01
CA ALA A 351 -11.70 -8.24 0.41
C ALA A 351 -13.07 -8.33 1.08
N LEU A 352 -13.16 -8.24 2.41
CA LEU A 352 -14.44 -8.28 3.13
C LEU A 352 -15.36 -7.09 2.83
N LEU A 353 -14.79 -5.94 2.45
CA LEU A 353 -15.56 -4.79 1.97
C LEU A 353 -16.02 -4.95 0.51
N ARG A 354 -15.61 -6.01 -0.19
CA ARG A 354 -15.98 -6.35 -1.57
C ARG A 354 -16.64 -7.73 -1.60
N PRO A 355 -17.96 -7.81 -1.35
CA PRO A 355 -18.67 -9.09 -1.24
C PRO A 355 -18.43 -10.04 -2.42
N GLU A 356 -18.27 -9.50 -3.63
CA GLU A 356 -17.95 -10.24 -4.85
C GLU A 356 -16.58 -10.95 -4.79
N VAL A 357 -15.58 -10.33 -4.15
CA VAL A 357 -14.26 -10.95 -3.92
C VAL A 357 -14.35 -11.93 -2.76
N ALA A 358 -14.90 -11.49 -1.61
CA ALA A 358 -15.00 -12.32 -0.41
C ALA A 358 -15.72 -13.65 -0.68
N ALA A 359 -16.81 -13.64 -1.44
CA ALA A 359 -17.59 -14.84 -1.79
C ALA A 359 -16.80 -15.86 -2.64
N ARG A 360 -15.71 -15.43 -3.29
CA ARG A 360 -14.89 -16.29 -4.16
C ARG A 360 -13.59 -16.74 -3.52
N VAL A 361 -13.24 -16.24 -2.34
CA VAL A 361 -12.07 -16.72 -1.60
C VAL A 361 -12.41 -18.07 -0.97
N PRO A 362 -11.70 -19.17 -1.30
CA PRO A 362 -11.94 -20.44 -0.63
C PRO A 362 -11.57 -20.37 0.85
N GLY A 363 -12.49 -20.75 1.74
CA GLY A 363 -12.33 -20.69 3.20
C GLY A 363 -13.15 -19.58 3.85
N ASP A 364 -12.99 -19.39 5.16
CA ASP A 364 -13.67 -18.35 5.92
C ASP A 364 -12.67 -17.22 6.26
N LEU A 365 -12.88 -16.05 5.64
CA LEU A 365 -12.09 -14.85 5.91
C LEU A 365 -12.24 -14.36 7.35
N THR A 366 -13.34 -14.65 8.04
CA THR A 366 -13.54 -14.32 9.46
C THR A 366 -12.55 -15.10 10.33
N VAL A 367 -12.35 -16.39 10.04
CA VAL A 367 -11.33 -17.20 10.73
C VAL A 367 -9.92 -16.69 10.46
N ALA A 368 -9.64 -16.22 9.23
CA ALA A 368 -8.37 -15.59 8.91
C ALA A 368 -8.15 -14.29 9.71
N VAL A 369 -9.18 -13.45 9.84
CA VAL A 369 -9.15 -12.23 10.69
C VAL A 369 -8.89 -12.61 12.15
N GLU A 370 -9.66 -13.52 12.73
CA GLU A 370 -9.49 -13.95 14.12
C GLU A 370 -8.08 -14.46 14.39
N ARG A 371 -7.53 -15.23 13.45
CA ARG A 371 -6.16 -15.75 13.55
C ARG A 371 -5.12 -14.63 13.53
N LEU A 372 -5.21 -13.71 12.56
CA LEU A 372 -4.29 -12.57 12.46
C LEU A 372 -4.35 -11.67 13.70
N LEU A 373 -5.56 -11.44 14.23
CA LEU A 373 -5.75 -10.64 15.44
C LEU A 373 -5.19 -11.32 16.69
N THR A 374 -5.35 -12.64 16.80
CA THR A 374 -4.89 -13.43 17.97
C THR A 374 -3.38 -13.61 17.95
N GLU A 375 -2.82 -14.10 16.83
CA GLU A 375 -1.37 -14.34 16.71
C GLU A 375 -0.57 -13.04 16.71
N GLY A 376 -1.11 -11.97 16.13
CA GLY A 376 -0.50 -10.65 16.18
C GLY A 376 -0.71 -9.89 17.49
N GLY A 377 -1.49 -10.45 18.44
CA GLY A 377 -1.85 -9.74 19.67
C GLY A 377 -2.53 -8.40 19.42
N VAL A 378 -3.21 -8.23 18.27
CA VAL A 378 -3.64 -6.91 17.78
C VAL A 378 -4.61 -6.23 18.72
N LEU A 379 -5.50 -6.99 19.37
CA LEU A 379 -6.54 -6.46 20.24
C LEU A 379 -6.10 -6.25 21.70
N THR A 380 -5.10 -7.00 22.18
CA THR A 380 -4.72 -7.07 23.60
C THR A 380 -3.27 -6.67 23.87
N GLY A 381 -2.40 -6.70 22.86
CA GLY A 381 -0.99 -6.36 22.95
C GLY A 381 -0.72 -4.85 22.91
N PRO A 382 0.53 -4.44 22.65
CA PRO A 382 0.88 -3.02 22.58
C PRO A 382 0.12 -2.32 21.45
N LEU A 383 -0.20 -1.03 21.65
CA LEU A 383 -0.87 -0.21 20.64
C LEU A 383 0.06 0.16 19.47
N VAL A 384 1.37 0.25 19.74
CA VAL A 384 2.42 0.40 18.74
C VAL A 384 3.36 -0.79 18.89
N PRO A 385 3.47 -1.68 17.89
CA PRO A 385 4.30 -2.87 17.99
C PRO A 385 5.78 -2.51 17.82
N TYR A 386 6.65 -3.39 18.30
CA TYR A 386 8.05 -3.42 17.88
C TYR A 386 8.15 -3.77 16.39
N ALA A 387 9.20 -3.29 15.70
CA ALA A 387 9.46 -3.60 14.30
C ALA A 387 9.66 -5.10 14.05
N ASP A 388 10.21 -5.78 15.06
CA ASP A 388 10.36 -7.23 15.15
C ASP A 388 9.75 -7.70 16.48
N THR A 389 8.68 -8.49 16.42
CA THR A 389 7.97 -8.98 17.61
C THR A 389 8.79 -9.99 18.41
N ASP A 390 9.79 -10.62 17.79
CA ASP A 390 10.70 -11.54 18.47
C ASP A 390 11.83 -10.77 19.21
N ARG A 391 11.89 -9.44 19.04
CA ARG A 391 12.82 -8.53 19.73
C ARG A 391 12.07 -7.41 20.46
N PRO A 392 11.44 -7.71 21.62
CA PRO A 392 10.62 -6.75 22.37
C PRO A 392 11.40 -5.65 23.11
N ASP A 393 12.68 -5.48 22.78
CA ASP A 393 13.59 -4.40 23.18
C ASP A 393 14.06 -3.55 21.98
N GLY A 394 13.61 -3.90 20.77
CA GLY A 394 13.96 -3.23 19.52
C GLY A 394 13.22 -1.91 19.28
N PRO A 395 13.41 -1.30 18.10
CA PRO A 395 12.67 -0.10 17.72
C PRO A 395 11.18 -0.40 17.55
N LEU A 396 10.33 0.60 17.83
CA LEU A 396 8.92 0.56 17.47
C LEU A 396 8.74 0.68 15.95
N ASP A 397 7.54 0.32 15.47
CA ASP A 397 7.11 0.64 14.11
C ASP A 397 5.70 1.26 14.10
N THR A 398 5.68 2.59 14.11
CA THR A 398 4.44 3.37 14.01
C THR A 398 3.70 3.17 12.68
N SER A 399 4.40 2.78 11.62
CA SER A 399 3.75 2.49 10.33
C SER A 399 2.94 1.19 10.38
N ALA A 400 3.44 0.15 11.07
CA ALA A 400 2.68 -1.09 11.30
C ALA A 400 1.40 -0.82 12.11
N ALA A 401 1.47 0.06 13.10
CA ALA A 401 0.32 0.50 13.89
C ALA A 401 -0.71 1.27 13.04
N ALA A 402 -0.27 2.21 12.20
CA ALA A 402 -1.15 2.99 11.33
C ALA A 402 -1.88 2.09 10.31
N ILE A 403 -1.17 1.15 9.67
CA ILE A 403 -1.74 0.15 8.75
C ILE A 403 -2.80 -0.70 9.48
N THR A 404 -2.46 -1.18 10.68
CA THR A 404 -3.37 -1.96 11.53
C THR A 404 -4.63 -1.17 11.88
N ALA A 405 -4.49 0.11 12.22
CA ALA A 405 -5.63 0.97 12.53
C ALA A 405 -6.59 1.10 11.33
N VAL A 406 -6.07 1.32 10.11
CA VAL A 406 -6.90 1.34 8.89
C VAL A 406 -7.59 0.00 8.66
N ALA A 407 -6.88 -1.12 8.82
CA ALA A 407 -7.47 -2.45 8.67
C ALA A 407 -8.61 -2.68 9.67
N LEU A 408 -8.44 -2.29 10.94
CA LEU A 408 -9.48 -2.39 11.97
C LEU A 408 -10.67 -1.46 11.68
N LEU A 409 -10.44 -0.23 11.18
CA LEU A 409 -11.52 0.67 10.76
C LEU A 409 -12.31 0.12 9.57
N LYS A 410 -11.66 -0.59 8.64
CA LYS A 410 -12.32 -1.31 7.55
C LYS A 410 -13.13 -2.49 8.08
N LEU A 411 -12.56 -3.32 8.94
CA LEU A 411 -13.27 -4.44 9.58
C LEU A 411 -14.46 -3.96 10.42
N ALA A 412 -14.38 -2.78 11.03
CA ALA A 412 -15.50 -2.19 11.77
C ALA A 412 -16.70 -1.81 10.88
N ARG A 413 -16.50 -1.70 9.55
CA ARG A 413 -17.55 -1.45 8.55
C ARG A 413 -18.15 -2.73 7.99
N VAL A 414 -17.51 -3.88 8.22
CA VAL A 414 -18.06 -5.20 7.86
C VAL A 414 -19.11 -5.58 8.91
N PRO A 415 -20.35 -5.96 8.52
CA PRO A 415 -21.36 -6.38 9.47
C PRO A 415 -20.88 -7.57 10.33
N GLY A 416 -20.88 -7.41 11.65
CA GLY A 416 -20.46 -8.46 12.58
C GLY A 416 -20.43 -8.02 14.04
N PRO A 417 -20.39 -8.98 14.98
CA PRO A 417 -20.49 -8.71 16.42
C PRO A 417 -19.28 -7.93 16.98
N HIS A 418 -18.13 -7.98 16.30
CA HIS A 418 -16.88 -7.36 16.74
C HIS A 418 -16.64 -5.94 16.20
N ALA A 419 -17.54 -5.39 15.39
CA ALA A 419 -17.37 -4.09 14.74
C ALA A 419 -16.99 -2.96 15.73
N ARG A 420 -17.69 -2.88 16.87
CA ARG A 420 -17.40 -1.90 17.93
C ARG A 420 -16.04 -2.11 18.59
N THR A 421 -15.60 -3.35 18.74
CA THR A 421 -14.28 -3.68 19.30
C THR A 421 -13.17 -3.23 18.37
N TYR A 422 -13.31 -3.48 17.06
CA TYR A 422 -12.35 -3.02 16.06
C TYR A 422 -12.27 -1.50 16.01
N ALA A 423 -13.41 -0.80 15.98
CA ALA A 423 -13.45 0.66 15.99
C ALA A 423 -12.77 1.26 17.24
N ARG A 424 -13.07 0.74 18.43
CA ARG A 424 -12.42 1.20 19.68
C ARG A 424 -10.93 0.95 19.68
N ARG A 425 -10.48 -0.22 19.22
CA ARG A 425 -9.06 -0.56 19.18
C ARG A 425 -8.31 0.32 18.18
N ALA A 426 -8.88 0.57 17.00
CA ALA A 426 -8.32 1.50 16.03
C ALA A 426 -8.20 2.92 16.60
N GLY A 427 -9.26 3.42 17.26
CA GLY A 427 -9.25 4.72 17.93
C GLY A 427 -8.12 4.83 18.97
N ALA A 428 -7.94 3.81 19.81
CA ALA A 428 -6.87 3.78 20.80
C ALA A 428 -5.46 3.77 20.18
N ILE A 429 -5.28 3.05 19.06
CA ILE A 429 -4.01 3.06 18.32
C ILE A 429 -3.75 4.46 17.78
N LEU A 430 -4.73 5.08 17.12
CA LEU A 430 -4.57 6.40 16.51
C LEU A 430 -4.33 7.49 17.55
N GLU A 431 -5.04 7.46 18.68
CA GLU A 431 -4.81 8.40 19.78
C GLU A 431 -3.39 8.23 20.34
N ARG A 432 -2.90 6.98 20.47
CA ARG A 432 -1.52 6.71 20.89
C ARG A 432 -0.49 7.23 19.89
N LEU A 433 -0.71 7.03 18.59
CA LEU A 433 0.16 7.55 17.53
C LEU A 433 0.23 9.07 17.57
N VAL A 434 -0.93 9.74 17.64
CA VAL A 434 -1.00 11.20 17.68
C VAL A 434 -0.35 11.77 18.94
N ARG A 435 -0.68 11.22 20.11
CA ARG A 435 -0.22 11.78 21.38
C ARG A 435 1.28 11.58 21.61
N ASP A 436 1.82 10.42 21.23
CA ASP A 436 3.16 10.02 21.66
C ASP A 436 4.18 10.03 20.51
N HIS A 437 3.75 10.05 19.24
CA HIS A 437 4.64 9.92 18.08
C HIS A 437 4.47 10.99 17.00
N LEU A 438 3.44 11.85 17.05
CA LEU A 438 3.29 12.97 16.12
C LEU A 438 4.14 14.16 16.62
N SER A 439 4.98 14.72 15.76
CA SER A 439 5.86 15.82 16.18
C SER A 439 5.09 17.10 16.46
N GLU A 440 5.40 17.72 17.61
CA GLU A 440 5.04 19.11 17.87
C GLU A 440 6.01 20.08 17.15
N PRO A 441 5.56 21.31 16.83
CA PRO A 441 6.42 22.33 16.23
C PRO A 441 7.59 22.67 17.16
N ARG A 442 8.83 22.60 16.66
CA ARG A 442 10.04 23.05 17.38
C ARG A 442 11.00 23.77 16.42
N PRO A 443 11.89 24.66 16.91
CA PRO A 443 12.88 25.32 16.06
C PRO A 443 13.71 24.28 15.29
N GLY A 444 13.71 24.39 13.95
CA GLY A 444 14.47 23.48 13.08
C GLY A 444 13.79 22.12 12.80
N ARG A 445 12.60 21.85 13.35
CA ARG A 445 11.86 20.61 13.10
C ARG A 445 10.37 20.87 12.81
N PRO A 446 9.84 20.41 11.66
CA PRO A 446 8.42 20.52 11.35
C PRO A 446 7.51 19.80 12.37
N ALA A 447 6.29 20.31 12.50
CA ALA A 447 5.20 19.59 13.17
C ALA A 447 4.58 18.54 12.25
N GLY A 448 3.74 17.66 12.81
CA GLY A 448 2.92 16.72 12.03
C GLY A 448 3.69 15.55 11.43
N MET A 449 4.94 15.32 11.84
CA MET A 449 5.74 14.16 11.43
C MET A 449 5.34 12.94 12.26
N LEU A 450 4.96 11.82 11.64
CA LEU A 450 4.79 10.57 12.38
C LEU A 450 6.15 9.91 12.61
N LEU A 451 6.71 10.08 13.81
CA LEU A 451 8.02 9.55 14.19
C LEU A 451 7.97 8.07 14.58
N ASP A 452 9.12 7.51 14.97
CA ASP A 452 9.27 6.13 15.45
C ASP A 452 8.83 5.05 14.47
N GLY A 453 8.84 5.37 13.17
CA GLY A 453 8.74 4.39 12.10
C GLY A 453 10.07 3.65 11.92
N CYS A 454 10.02 2.38 11.54
CA CYS A 454 11.23 1.59 11.36
C CYS A 454 11.25 0.91 9.98
N TYR A 455 12.02 1.43 9.03
CA TYR A 455 12.06 0.85 7.68
C TYR A 455 12.68 -0.56 7.65
N ASP A 456 13.93 -0.73 8.10
CA ASP A 456 14.60 -2.03 8.12
C ASP A 456 15.46 -2.14 9.38
N ALA A 457 14.91 -2.76 10.42
CA ALA A 457 15.56 -2.95 11.71
C ALA A 457 16.83 -3.82 11.62
N PRO A 458 16.82 -5.01 10.97
CA PRO A 458 18.03 -5.83 10.83
C PRO A 458 19.21 -5.09 10.20
N ARG A 459 18.94 -4.18 9.26
CA ARG A 459 19.98 -3.39 8.58
C ARG A 459 20.26 -2.02 9.20
N GLY A 460 19.53 -1.65 10.25
CA GLY A 460 19.66 -0.33 10.87
C GLY A 460 19.28 0.84 9.95
N LEU A 461 18.50 0.61 8.90
CA LEU A 461 18.14 1.62 7.91
C LEU A 461 16.83 2.29 8.30
N ALA A 462 16.86 3.62 8.41
CA ALA A 462 15.72 4.47 8.77
C ALA A 462 14.94 3.91 9.98
N VAL A 463 15.67 3.69 11.08
CA VAL A 463 15.14 3.27 12.37
C VAL A 463 14.77 4.51 13.19
N ARG A 464 13.52 4.59 13.66
CA ARG A 464 12.90 5.76 14.30
C ARG A 464 12.80 7.01 13.41
N HIS A 465 12.44 6.80 12.15
CA HIS A 465 12.29 7.87 11.16
C HIS A 465 10.81 8.14 10.87
N GLU A 466 10.52 9.30 10.28
CA GLU A 466 9.24 9.52 9.59
C GLU A 466 9.23 8.69 8.30
N LEU A 467 8.13 8.01 8.01
CA LEU A 467 8.00 7.11 6.86
C LEU A 467 6.77 7.50 6.05
N VAL A 468 6.93 7.74 4.74
CA VAL A 468 5.84 8.26 3.90
C VAL A 468 4.59 7.37 3.89
N TRP A 469 4.76 6.04 4.02
CA TRP A 469 3.62 5.12 4.11
C TRP A 469 2.97 5.18 5.50
N GLY A 470 3.73 5.41 6.57
CA GLY A 470 3.19 5.65 7.91
C GLY A 470 2.31 6.89 7.92
N ASP A 471 2.80 7.99 7.35
CA ASP A 471 2.04 9.24 7.21
C ASP A 471 0.75 9.03 6.41
N PHE A 472 0.82 8.30 5.29
CA PHE A 472 -0.36 8.00 4.47
C PHE A 472 -1.44 7.25 5.26
N PHE A 473 -1.08 6.15 5.93
CA PHE A 473 -2.08 5.37 6.66
C PHE A 473 -2.60 6.11 7.90
N LEU A 474 -1.79 6.94 8.56
CA LEU A 474 -2.26 7.82 9.63
C LEU A 474 -3.26 8.85 9.10
N ALA A 475 -2.91 9.57 8.03
CA ALA A 475 -3.78 10.56 7.40
C ALA A 475 -5.10 9.94 6.92
N LEU A 476 -5.03 8.77 6.27
CA LEU A 476 -6.21 8.04 5.82
C LEU A 476 -7.12 7.62 6.98
N ALA A 477 -6.55 7.11 8.06
CA ALA A 477 -7.30 6.72 9.24
C ALA A 477 -7.96 7.91 9.94
N LEU A 478 -7.23 9.02 10.10
CA LEU A 478 -7.76 10.26 10.67
C LEU A 478 -8.86 10.85 9.80
N ALA A 479 -8.64 10.93 8.48
CA ALA A 479 -9.66 11.38 7.53
C ALA A 479 -10.92 10.50 7.57
N ALA A 480 -10.77 9.19 7.78
CA ALA A 480 -11.90 8.29 7.93
C ALA A 480 -12.66 8.47 9.26
N LEU A 481 -11.98 8.86 10.34
CA LEU A 481 -12.60 9.17 11.63
C LEU A 481 -13.36 10.51 11.61
N THR A 482 -12.84 11.49 10.87
CA THR A 482 -13.45 12.82 10.73
C THR A 482 -14.51 12.88 9.62
N GLY A 483 -14.70 11.79 8.86
CA GLY A 483 -15.65 11.71 7.75
C GLY A 483 -15.16 12.36 6.45
N ALA A 484 -13.89 12.78 6.39
CA ALA A 484 -13.26 13.35 5.19
C ALA A 484 -12.86 12.30 4.15
N ALA A 485 -12.82 11.01 4.51
CA ALA A 485 -12.54 9.91 3.58
C ALA A 485 -13.44 8.69 3.83
N ASP A 486 -13.84 8.02 2.75
CA ASP A 486 -14.56 6.75 2.82
C ASP A 486 -13.62 5.56 2.56
N LEU A 487 -13.36 4.76 3.60
CA LEU A 487 -12.52 3.56 3.53
C LEU A 487 -13.13 2.42 2.71
N THR A 488 -14.39 2.50 2.26
CA THR A 488 -14.93 1.53 1.29
C THR A 488 -14.37 1.77 -0.11
N GLN A 489 -13.91 2.99 -0.39
CA GLN A 489 -13.40 3.42 -1.70
C GLN A 489 -11.87 3.43 -1.82
N VAL A 490 -11.15 3.36 -0.70
CA VAL A 490 -9.67 3.45 -0.61
C VAL A 490 -9.10 2.30 0.15
#